data_AF-A0A1B6F784-F1
#
_entry.id   AF-A0A1B6F784-F1
#
_cell.length_a   1.000
_cell.length_b   1.000
_cell.length_c   1.000
_cell.angle_alpha   90.00
_cell.angle_beta   90.00
_cell.angle_gamma   90.00
#
_symmetry.space_group_name_H-M   'P 1'
#
loop_
_entity.id
_entity.type
_entity.pdbx_description
1 polymer ?
#
loop_
_entity_poly.entity_id
_entity_poly.type
_entity_poly.pdbx_seq_one_letter_code
_entity_poly.pdbx_strand_id
1 'polypeptide(L)'
;MSQEIPAPTKRKLMKADLKNRLKSEDKTLKRCINDLKSVQAKINALDEKAYNEKQATLIKHDHLKRPFFQERSKCIKKIPNFWATVFTYHTQISSLVSEEVEDCLKYLTNFEVEEGESARTNFKINFFFKENPFIENEQLTKEVSFKDNMECTTNSTQIVWKKKIPLKGRKATIPPGQKRKFEEKNFFEWFEDNEDFLGEVLAETFRTEIWQNPVPYFKTGLMIQEIEEDITSDEGRDDHDGDSTDDYDYVDDDVLKELLKEVADSDNSSDDENLFDF
;
A
#
# COMPACT_ATOMS: atom_id res chain seq x y z
N MET A 1 -29.72 -45.94 -42.64
CA MET A 1 -29.16 -45.42 -41.37
C MET A 1 -29.85 -44.09 -41.09
N SER A 2 -30.87 -44.09 -40.25
CA SER A 2 -31.57 -42.87 -39.86
C SER A 2 -30.79 -42.20 -38.74
N GLN A 3 -30.27 -41.00 -38.97
CA GLN A 3 -29.60 -40.21 -37.94
C GLN A 3 -30.66 -39.61 -37.00
N GLU A 4 -30.67 -40.06 -35.75
CA GLU A 4 -31.44 -39.40 -34.69
C GLU A 4 -30.84 -38.03 -34.41
N ILE A 5 -31.63 -36.99 -34.62
CA ILE A 5 -31.27 -35.62 -34.22
C ILE A 5 -31.32 -35.56 -32.68
N PRO A 6 -30.23 -35.20 -32.00
CA PRO A 6 -30.21 -35.23 -30.54
C PRO A 6 -31.20 -34.20 -29.98
N ALA A 7 -32.00 -34.65 -29.00
CA ALA A 7 -33.02 -33.82 -28.36
C ALA A 7 -32.42 -32.52 -27.78
N PRO A 8 -33.10 -31.38 -27.92
CA PRO A 8 -32.59 -30.10 -27.46
C PRO A 8 -32.40 -30.10 -25.94
N THR A 9 -31.23 -29.65 -25.49
CA THR A 9 -30.86 -29.56 -24.07
C THR A 9 -31.82 -28.63 -23.31
N LYS A 10 -32.06 -28.89 -22.01
CA LYS A 10 -32.93 -28.05 -21.13
C LYS A 10 -32.64 -26.54 -21.26
N ARG A 11 -31.36 -26.15 -21.38
CA ARG A 11 -30.93 -24.75 -21.55
C ARG A 11 -31.33 -24.15 -22.91
N LYS A 12 -31.36 -24.96 -23.98
CA LYS A 12 -31.83 -24.54 -25.31
C LYS A 12 -33.35 -24.41 -25.35
N LEU A 13 -34.09 -25.32 -24.69
CA LEU A 13 -35.55 -25.24 -24.55
C LEU A 13 -35.97 -24.00 -23.74
N MET A 14 -35.31 -23.72 -22.62
CA MET A 14 -35.60 -22.54 -21.78
C MET A 14 -35.30 -21.22 -22.51
N LYS A 15 -34.21 -21.16 -23.30
CA LYS A 15 -33.91 -20.01 -24.16
C LYS A 15 -34.92 -19.85 -25.30
N ALA A 16 -35.39 -20.95 -25.89
CA ALA A 16 -36.39 -20.91 -26.97
C ALA A 16 -37.78 -20.48 -26.45
N ASP A 17 -38.18 -20.96 -25.27
CA ASP A 17 -39.42 -20.58 -24.61
C ASP A 17 -39.43 -19.11 -24.20
N LEU A 18 -38.34 -18.62 -23.59
CA LEU A 18 -38.17 -17.21 -23.28
C LEU A 18 -38.21 -16.34 -24.54
N LYS A 19 -37.54 -16.78 -25.62
CA LYS A 19 -37.51 -16.07 -26.91
C LYS A 19 -38.88 -16.08 -27.61
N ASN A 20 -39.67 -17.14 -27.46
CA ASN A 20 -41.04 -17.20 -27.98
C ASN A 20 -42.00 -16.32 -27.18
N ARG A 21 -41.87 -16.27 -25.85
CA ARG A 21 -42.62 -15.37 -24.97
C ARG A 21 -42.30 -13.89 -25.17
N LEU A 22 -41.04 -13.58 -25.48
CA LEU A 22 -40.58 -12.23 -25.88
C LEU A 22 -41.04 -11.85 -27.30
N LYS A 23 -41.27 -12.83 -28.18
CA LYS A 23 -41.76 -12.64 -29.56
C LYS A 23 -43.28 -12.53 -29.66
N SER A 24 -44.03 -13.25 -28.84
CA SER A 24 -45.46 -12.98 -28.69
C SER A 24 -45.60 -11.55 -28.19
N GLU A 25 -46.45 -10.76 -28.83
CA GLU A 25 -46.77 -9.38 -28.43
C GLU A 25 -47.55 -9.34 -27.12
N ASP A 26 -47.03 -9.99 -26.08
CA ASP A 26 -47.58 -9.92 -24.74
C ASP A 26 -47.28 -8.52 -24.21
N LYS A 27 -48.21 -7.61 -24.50
CA LYS A 27 -48.20 -6.21 -24.05
C LYS A 27 -47.96 -6.13 -22.55
N THR A 28 -48.44 -7.13 -21.80
CA THR A 28 -48.23 -7.28 -20.36
C THR A 28 -46.76 -7.52 -20.03
N LEU A 29 -46.11 -8.47 -20.69
CA LEU A 29 -44.69 -8.76 -20.47
C LEU A 29 -43.81 -7.55 -20.83
N LYS A 30 -44.09 -6.86 -21.95
CA LYS A 30 -43.38 -5.64 -22.33
C LYS A 30 -43.55 -4.53 -21.30
N ARG A 31 -44.76 -4.36 -20.75
CA ARG A 31 -45.04 -3.41 -19.67
C ARG A 31 -44.26 -3.75 -18.40
N CYS A 32 -44.29 -5.01 -17.95
CA CYS A 32 -43.55 -5.45 -16.76
C CYS A 32 -42.03 -5.24 -16.92
N ILE A 33 -41.47 -5.50 -18.10
CA ILE A 33 -40.04 -5.24 -18.37
C ILE A 33 -39.72 -3.74 -18.30
N ASN A 34 -40.60 -2.88 -18.82
CA ASN A 34 -40.42 -1.43 -18.74
C ASN A 34 -40.54 -0.92 -17.30
N ASP A 35 -41.50 -1.43 -16.54
CA ASP A 35 -41.67 -1.11 -15.11
C ASP A 35 -40.42 -1.55 -14.32
N LEU A 36 -39.91 -2.76 -14.59
CA LEU A 36 -38.66 -3.26 -13.98
C LEU A 36 -37.47 -2.37 -14.32
N LYS A 37 -37.32 -1.96 -15.58
CA LYS A 37 -36.26 -1.01 -15.99
C LYS A 37 -36.39 0.33 -15.28
N SER A 38 -37.62 0.84 -15.11
CA SER A 38 -37.86 2.08 -14.38
C SER A 38 -37.49 1.96 -12.90
N VAL A 39 -37.81 0.85 -12.25
CA VAL A 39 -37.39 0.58 -10.87
C VAL A 39 -35.87 0.48 -10.77
N GLN A 40 -35.22 -0.26 -11.68
CA GLN A 40 -33.75 -0.37 -11.69
C GLN A 40 -33.07 0.98 -11.90
N ALA A 41 -33.61 1.84 -12.76
CA ALA A 41 -33.09 3.19 -12.95
C ALA A 41 -33.16 4.03 -11.66
N LYS A 42 -34.23 3.88 -10.85
CA LYS A 42 -34.34 4.54 -9.55
C LYS A 42 -33.33 4.02 -8.53
N ILE A 43 -33.09 2.70 -8.51
CA ILE A 43 -32.07 2.09 -7.66
C ILE A 43 -30.69 2.64 -8.02
N ASN A 44 -30.32 2.58 -9.31
CA ASN A 44 -29.02 3.09 -9.77
C ASN A 44 -28.85 4.59 -9.47
N ALA A 45 -29.91 5.39 -9.58
CA ALA A 45 -29.87 6.81 -9.23
C ALA A 45 -29.65 7.06 -7.73
N LEU A 46 -30.18 6.18 -6.86
CA LEU A 46 -29.90 6.24 -5.42
C LEU A 46 -28.45 5.85 -5.13
N ASP A 47 -27.94 4.79 -5.77
CA ASP A 47 -26.54 4.37 -5.62
C ASP A 47 -25.56 5.47 -6.08
N GLU A 48 -25.84 6.11 -7.21
CA GLU A 48 -25.06 7.23 -7.73
C GLU A 48 -25.08 8.43 -6.78
N LYS A 49 -26.25 8.76 -6.22
CA LYS A 49 -26.38 9.83 -5.23
C LYS A 49 -25.55 9.52 -3.96
N ALA A 50 -25.68 8.32 -3.41
CA ALA A 50 -24.93 7.90 -2.23
C ALA A 50 -23.41 7.91 -2.48
N TYR A 51 -22.99 7.46 -3.66
CA TYR A 51 -21.58 7.52 -4.08
C TYR A 51 -21.06 8.96 -4.12
N ASN A 52 -21.81 9.88 -4.74
CA ASN A 52 -21.43 11.29 -4.85
C ASN A 52 -21.37 12.00 -3.49
N GLU A 53 -22.31 11.73 -2.58
CA GLU A 53 -22.31 12.30 -1.22
C GLU A 53 -21.12 11.80 -0.39
N LYS A 54 -20.83 10.50 -0.45
CA LYS A 54 -19.64 9.92 0.17
C LYS A 54 -18.37 10.57 -0.38
N GLN A 55 -18.27 10.69 -1.70
CA GLN A 55 -17.10 11.27 -2.35
C GLN A 55 -16.90 12.75 -1.97
N ALA A 56 -17.96 13.54 -1.97
CA ALA A 56 -17.91 14.96 -1.56
C ALA A 56 -17.45 15.10 -0.11
N THR A 57 -17.90 14.21 0.77
CA THR A 57 -17.49 14.18 2.18
C THR A 57 -16.00 13.84 2.33
N LEU A 58 -15.48 12.86 1.58
CA LEU A 58 -14.06 12.52 1.60
C LEU A 58 -13.19 13.69 1.13
N ILE A 59 -13.52 14.29 -0.01
CA ILE A 59 -12.80 15.46 -0.56
C ILE A 59 -12.77 16.62 0.45
N LYS A 60 -13.89 16.89 1.11
CA LYS A 60 -13.97 17.92 2.15
C LYS A 60 -12.99 17.64 3.29
N HIS A 61 -12.92 16.40 3.78
CA HIS A 61 -12.00 16.05 4.87
C HIS A 61 -10.54 16.05 4.42
N ASP A 62 -10.25 15.64 3.18
CA ASP A 62 -8.90 15.72 2.63
C ASP A 62 -8.41 17.17 2.56
N HIS A 63 -9.26 18.11 2.15
CA HIS A 63 -8.97 19.55 2.21
C HIS A 63 -8.71 20.04 3.63
N LEU A 64 -9.48 19.57 4.62
CA LEU A 64 -9.28 19.92 6.03
C LEU A 64 -7.99 19.34 6.60
N LYS A 65 -7.53 18.17 6.12
CA LYS A 65 -6.26 17.53 6.54
C LYS A 65 -5.02 18.24 6.00
N ARG A 66 -5.09 18.87 4.82
CA ARG A 66 -3.94 19.55 4.17
C ARG A 66 -3.13 20.48 5.09
N PRO A 67 -3.73 21.43 5.85
CA PRO A 67 -2.95 22.28 6.76
C PRO A 67 -2.21 21.49 7.86
N PHE A 68 -2.82 20.40 8.36
CA PHE A 68 -2.19 19.55 9.37
C PHE A 68 -1.06 18.70 8.78
N PHE A 69 -1.16 18.25 7.52
CA PHE A 69 -0.03 17.63 6.83
C PHE A 69 1.14 18.61 6.67
N GLN A 70 0.87 19.88 6.33
CA GLN A 70 1.91 20.90 6.24
C GLN A 70 2.55 21.21 7.61
N GLU A 71 1.76 21.27 8.67
CA GLU A 71 2.24 21.41 10.03
C GLU A 71 3.13 20.22 10.43
N ARG A 72 2.66 18.99 10.16
CA ARG A 72 3.43 17.76 10.37
C ARG A 72 4.76 17.79 9.63
N SER A 73 4.78 18.19 8.35
CA SER A 73 6.03 18.31 7.58
C SER A 73 6.99 19.33 8.20
N LYS A 74 6.52 20.44 8.78
CA LYS A 74 7.37 21.40 9.50
C LYS A 74 7.96 20.81 10.78
N CYS A 75 7.22 19.97 11.49
CA CYS A 75 7.71 19.25 12.67
C CYS A 75 8.76 18.20 12.29
N ILE A 76 8.46 17.38 11.28
CA ILE A 76 9.36 16.31 10.79
C ILE A 76 10.70 16.87 10.32
N LYS A 77 10.72 18.04 9.65
CA LYS A 77 11.97 18.71 9.21
C LYS A 77 12.97 19.00 10.33
N LYS A 78 12.54 19.00 11.60
CA LYS A 78 13.41 19.21 12.76
C LYS A 78 14.02 17.92 13.29
N ILE A 79 13.55 16.77 12.83
CA ILE A 79 13.97 15.44 13.28
C ILE A 79 14.92 14.87 12.21
N PRO A 80 16.21 14.67 12.52
CA PRO A 80 17.15 14.11 11.57
C PRO A 80 16.75 12.68 11.19
N ASN A 81 16.98 12.30 9.94
CA ASN A 81 16.77 10.96 9.40
C ASN A 81 15.35 10.38 9.53
N PHE A 82 14.34 11.19 9.90
CA PHE A 82 12.99 10.70 10.19
C PHE A 82 12.43 9.76 9.12
N TRP A 83 12.42 10.20 7.86
CA TRP A 83 11.88 9.40 6.76
C TRP A 83 12.74 8.18 6.42
N ALA A 84 14.07 8.29 6.58
CA ALA A 84 14.96 7.13 6.41
C ALA A 84 14.62 6.04 7.43
N THR A 85 14.54 6.41 8.71
CA THR A 85 14.12 5.51 9.80
C THR A 85 12.73 4.92 9.53
N VAL A 86 11.74 5.73 9.15
CA VAL A 86 10.40 5.23 8.82
C VAL A 86 10.43 4.16 7.73
N PHE A 87 11.19 4.36 6.65
CA PHE A 87 11.27 3.39 5.57
C PHE A 87 12.05 2.13 5.94
N THR A 88 13.15 2.26 6.71
CA THR A 88 13.94 1.12 7.21
C THR A 88 13.13 0.21 8.12
N TYR A 89 12.22 0.75 8.94
CA TYR A 89 11.47 -0.02 9.93
C TYR A 89 9.99 -0.26 9.58
N HIS A 90 9.55 0.15 8.38
CA HIS A 90 8.22 -0.21 7.89
C HIS A 90 8.20 -1.66 7.41
N THR A 91 7.23 -2.44 7.87
CA THR A 91 7.13 -3.90 7.65
C THR A 91 7.32 -4.35 6.19
N GLN A 92 6.72 -3.63 5.25
CA GLN A 92 6.80 -3.97 3.82
C GLN A 92 8.00 -3.30 3.10
N ILE A 93 8.39 -2.09 3.53
CA ILE A 93 9.40 -1.28 2.80
C ILE A 93 10.81 -1.65 3.23
N SER A 94 11.00 -2.09 4.47
CA SER A 94 12.30 -2.50 5.03
C SER A 94 13.04 -3.49 4.14
N SER A 95 12.32 -4.42 3.52
CA SER A 95 12.88 -5.42 2.60
C SER A 95 13.55 -4.83 1.35
N LEU A 96 13.22 -3.58 0.98
CA LEU A 96 13.76 -2.86 -0.15
C LEU A 96 14.90 -1.90 0.24
N VAL A 97 15.15 -1.72 1.54
CA VAL A 97 16.10 -0.78 2.10
C VAL A 97 17.32 -1.53 2.60
N SER A 98 18.30 -1.74 1.71
CA SER A 98 19.64 -2.19 2.12
C SER A 98 20.43 -1.07 2.78
N GLU A 99 21.56 -1.39 3.41
CA GLU A 99 22.47 -0.40 4.03
C GLU A 99 22.87 0.74 3.06
N GLU A 100 23.21 0.40 1.81
CA GLU A 100 23.56 1.40 0.78
C GLU A 100 22.36 2.29 0.40
N VAL A 101 21.15 1.73 0.40
CA VAL A 101 19.91 2.48 0.14
C VAL A 101 19.60 3.40 1.32
N GLU A 102 19.73 2.90 2.55
CA GLU A 102 19.53 3.68 3.76
C GLU A 102 20.49 4.87 3.81
N ASP A 103 21.76 4.68 3.46
CA ASP A 103 22.75 5.75 3.39
C ASP A 103 22.37 6.86 2.42
N CYS A 104 21.72 6.51 1.30
CA CYS A 104 21.14 7.50 0.39
C CYS A 104 19.90 8.18 0.99
N LEU A 105 19.00 7.39 1.63
CA LEU A 105 17.80 7.90 2.28
C LEU A 105 18.08 8.84 3.47
N LYS A 106 19.24 8.76 4.12
CA LYS A 106 19.70 9.76 5.12
C LYS A 106 19.78 11.19 4.56
N TYR A 107 19.80 11.35 3.24
CA TYR A 107 19.75 12.66 2.56
C TYR A 107 18.32 13.10 2.19
N LEU A 108 17.31 12.27 2.45
CA LEU A 108 15.91 12.61 2.27
C LEU A 108 15.48 13.64 3.32
N THR A 109 15.13 14.83 2.84
CA THR A 109 14.71 15.97 3.66
C THR A 109 13.21 16.04 3.85
N ASN A 110 12.46 15.49 2.90
CA ASN A 110 11.02 15.52 2.92
C ASN A 110 10.45 14.40 2.06
N PHE A 111 9.26 13.95 2.43
CA PHE A 111 8.45 13.00 1.67
C PHE A 111 7.04 13.54 1.66
N GLU A 112 6.40 13.59 0.50
CA GLU A 112 5.05 14.12 0.35
C GLU A 112 4.25 13.25 -0.62
N VAL A 113 2.98 13.03 -0.30
CA VAL A 113 2.02 12.43 -1.23
C VAL A 113 1.01 13.50 -1.61
N GLU A 114 1.02 13.88 -2.88
CA GLU A 114 0.07 14.81 -3.48
C GLU A 114 -1.05 14.00 -4.12
N GLU A 115 -2.23 14.05 -3.51
CA GLU A 115 -3.43 13.48 -4.11
C GLU A 115 -4.11 14.50 -5.02
N GLY A 116 -4.61 14.03 -6.17
CA GLY A 116 -5.50 14.81 -7.02
C GLY A 116 -6.83 15.16 -6.33
N GLU A 117 -7.74 15.78 -7.07
CA GLU A 117 -9.02 16.29 -6.52
C GLU A 117 -9.96 15.22 -5.97
N SER A 118 -9.66 13.93 -6.11
CA SER A 118 -10.48 12.84 -5.57
C SER A 118 -9.64 11.63 -5.12
N ALA A 119 -10.12 10.90 -4.12
CA ALA A 119 -9.50 9.68 -3.60
C ALA A 119 -9.24 8.56 -4.65
N ARG A 120 -9.88 8.61 -5.83
CA ARG A 120 -9.62 7.70 -6.97
C ARG A 120 -8.86 8.36 -8.14
N THR A 121 -8.38 9.59 -7.94
CA THR A 121 -7.62 10.30 -8.96
C THR A 121 -6.14 10.04 -8.82
N ASN A 122 -5.41 10.46 -9.84
CA ASN A 122 -3.96 10.37 -9.91
C ASN A 122 -3.33 10.96 -8.64
N PHE A 123 -2.24 10.35 -8.20
CA PHE A 123 -1.45 10.88 -7.10
C PHE A 123 0.03 10.85 -7.44
N LYS A 124 0.79 11.70 -6.76
CA LYS A 124 2.23 11.79 -6.88
C LYS A 124 2.88 11.53 -5.54
N ILE A 125 3.90 10.69 -5.55
CA ILE A 125 4.75 10.42 -4.40
C ILE A 125 6.07 11.12 -4.67
N ASN A 126 6.39 12.12 -3.83
CA ASN A 126 7.54 12.98 -3.96
C ASN A 126 8.55 12.71 -2.84
N PHE A 127 9.81 12.50 -3.23
CA PHE A 127 10.95 12.32 -2.34
C PHE A 127 11.93 13.46 -2.59
N PHE A 128 12.18 14.29 -1.58
CA PHE A 128 13.02 15.48 -1.71
C PHE A 128 14.37 15.27 -1.03
N PHE A 129 15.44 15.35 -1.79
CA PHE A 129 16.80 15.12 -1.33
C PHE A 129 17.56 16.43 -1.24
N LYS A 130 18.39 16.57 -0.21
CA LYS A 130 19.47 17.58 -0.21
C LYS A 130 20.61 17.08 -1.10
N GLU A 131 21.54 17.98 -1.43
CA GLU A 131 22.77 17.62 -2.13
C GLU A 131 23.45 16.43 -1.42
N ASN A 132 23.76 15.39 -2.20
CA ASN A 132 24.27 14.13 -1.69
C ASN A 132 25.21 13.47 -2.72
N PRO A 133 26.05 12.51 -2.29
CA PRO A 133 27.03 11.85 -3.15
C PRO A 133 26.42 10.73 -4.02
N PHE A 134 25.14 10.39 -3.88
CA PHE A 134 24.53 9.24 -4.54
C PHE A 134 23.81 9.62 -5.83
N ILE A 135 22.97 10.65 -5.79
CA ILE A 135 22.13 11.10 -6.92
C ILE A 135 22.28 12.60 -7.18
N GLU A 136 22.05 13.01 -8.43
CA GLU A 136 21.96 14.42 -8.82
C GLU A 136 20.56 15.00 -8.58
N ASN A 137 19.53 14.16 -8.57
CA ASN A 137 18.15 14.60 -8.41
C ASN A 137 17.90 15.22 -7.01
N GLU A 138 17.38 16.44 -6.98
CA GLU A 138 16.85 17.06 -5.76
C GLU A 138 15.45 16.54 -5.40
N GLN A 139 14.73 16.00 -6.39
CA GLN A 139 13.41 15.41 -6.22
C GLN A 139 13.27 14.17 -7.10
N LEU A 140 12.79 13.07 -6.50
CA LEU A 140 12.29 11.91 -7.22
C LEU A 140 10.77 11.87 -7.06
N THR A 141 10.06 11.77 -8.19
CA THR A 141 8.60 11.71 -8.23
C THR A 141 8.16 10.43 -8.92
N LYS A 142 7.22 9.70 -8.32
CA LYS A 142 6.44 8.68 -9.02
C LYS A 142 4.97 9.11 -9.06
N GLU A 143 4.44 9.25 -10.27
CA GLU A 143 3.07 9.61 -10.57
C GLU A 143 2.29 8.34 -10.94
N VAL A 144 1.18 8.11 -10.25
CA VAL A 144 0.27 7.00 -10.50
C VAL A 144 -1.01 7.59 -11.06
N SER A 145 -1.43 7.14 -12.24
CA SER A 145 -2.63 7.65 -12.91
C SER A 145 -3.61 6.53 -13.19
N PHE A 146 -4.88 6.75 -12.84
CA PHE A 146 -5.96 5.80 -13.08
C PHE A 146 -6.81 6.24 -14.27
N LYS A 147 -6.92 5.38 -15.28
CA LYS A 147 -7.79 5.60 -16.45
C LYS A 147 -9.19 5.01 -16.20
N ASP A 148 -10.18 5.50 -16.93
CA ASP A 148 -11.60 5.08 -16.82
C ASP A 148 -11.84 3.57 -17.04
N ASN A 149 -10.90 2.89 -17.72
CA ASN A 149 -10.93 1.45 -17.96
C ASN A 149 -10.34 0.61 -16.80
N MET A 150 -10.12 1.20 -15.62
CA MET A 150 -9.44 0.59 -14.47
C MET A 150 -7.97 0.21 -14.74
N GLU A 151 -7.37 0.75 -15.80
CA GLU A 151 -5.93 0.61 -16.06
C GLU A 151 -5.16 1.67 -15.26
N CYS A 152 -4.16 1.21 -14.53
CA CYS A 152 -3.20 2.08 -13.86
C CYS A 152 -1.98 2.29 -14.78
N THR A 153 -1.54 3.53 -14.91
CA THR A 153 -0.26 3.84 -15.56
C THR A 153 0.62 4.57 -14.57
N THR A 154 1.88 4.16 -14.45
CA THR A 154 2.85 4.84 -13.60
C THR A 154 3.93 5.52 -14.43
N ASN A 155 4.35 6.69 -13.98
CA ASN A 155 5.46 7.44 -14.55
C ASN A 155 6.40 7.85 -13.42
N SER A 156 7.70 7.70 -13.62
CA SER A 156 8.70 7.90 -12.60
C SER A 156 9.80 8.81 -13.09
N THR A 157 10.33 9.62 -12.19
CA THR A 157 11.53 10.42 -12.45
C THR A 157 12.71 9.48 -12.71
N GLN A 158 13.43 9.69 -13.81
CA GLN A 158 14.67 8.96 -14.07
C GLN A 158 15.75 9.40 -13.07
N ILE A 159 16.33 8.42 -12.38
CA ILE A 159 17.40 8.66 -11.41
C ILE A 159 18.73 8.86 -12.13
N VAL A 160 19.45 9.93 -11.76
CA VAL A 160 20.78 10.26 -12.26
C VAL A 160 21.80 9.99 -11.16
N TRP A 161 22.54 8.89 -11.30
CA TRP A 161 23.47 8.38 -10.30
C TRP A 161 24.85 9.06 -10.37
N LYS A 162 25.34 9.59 -9.23
CA LYS A 162 26.71 10.09 -9.03
C LYS A 162 27.67 9.00 -8.53
N LYS A 163 27.24 8.23 -7.52
CA LYS A 163 27.93 7.04 -6.99
C LYS A 163 27.14 5.81 -7.40
N LYS A 164 27.79 4.65 -7.49
CA LYS A 164 27.10 3.40 -7.88
C LYS A 164 26.01 3.05 -6.85
N ILE A 165 24.76 3.24 -7.23
CA ILE A 165 23.63 2.41 -6.79
C ILE A 165 22.91 1.98 -8.06
N PRO A 166 23.35 0.84 -8.62
CA PRO A 166 22.38 -0.23 -8.84
C PRO A 166 23.00 -1.61 -8.62
N LEU A 167 22.26 -2.55 -8.02
CA LEU A 167 22.57 -3.97 -8.10
C LEU A 167 21.38 -4.72 -8.70
N LYS A 168 21.30 -4.70 -10.04
CA LYS A 168 20.50 -5.65 -10.81
C LYS A 168 20.68 -7.02 -10.17
N GLY A 169 19.57 -7.59 -9.72
CA GLY A 169 19.49 -8.84 -8.97
C GLY A 169 20.65 -9.76 -9.30
N ARG A 170 21.42 -10.15 -8.28
CA ARG A 170 22.63 -11.00 -8.39
C ARG A 170 22.49 -11.92 -9.61
N LYS A 171 23.05 -11.51 -10.76
CA LYS A 171 23.51 -12.44 -11.78
C LYS A 171 24.77 -13.08 -11.24
N ALA A 172 24.67 -13.76 -10.11
CA ALA A 172 25.57 -14.87 -9.85
C ALA A 172 25.34 -15.79 -11.04
N THR A 173 26.35 -15.94 -11.89
CA THR A 173 26.41 -17.03 -12.86
C THR A 173 26.08 -18.32 -12.11
N ILE A 174 24.85 -18.79 -12.19
CA ILE A 174 24.41 -19.99 -11.47
C ILE A 174 24.99 -21.17 -12.26
N PRO A 175 25.81 -22.04 -11.65
CA PRO A 175 26.15 -23.33 -12.26
C PRO A 175 24.85 -24.12 -12.51
N PRO A 176 24.74 -24.88 -13.61
CA PRO A 176 23.51 -25.61 -13.91
C PRO A 176 23.14 -26.56 -12.75
N GLY A 177 21.97 -26.35 -12.13
CA GLY A 177 21.43 -27.22 -11.08
C GLY A 177 20.84 -26.54 -9.83
N GLN A 178 21.06 -25.24 -9.61
CA GLN A 178 20.47 -24.52 -8.47
C GLN A 178 19.15 -23.82 -8.83
N LYS A 179 18.15 -23.91 -7.95
CA LYS A 179 16.88 -23.15 -8.07
C LYS A 179 17.19 -21.65 -8.08
N ARG A 180 16.50 -20.88 -8.93
CA ARG A 180 16.65 -19.42 -9.02
C ARG A 180 16.51 -18.82 -7.62
N LYS A 181 17.50 -18.03 -7.17
CA LYS A 181 17.28 -17.12 -6.03
C LYS A 181 16.33 -16.03 -6.52
N PHE A 182 15.32 -15.70 -5.71
CA PHE A 182 14.45 -14.56 -5.95
C PHE A 182 15.33 -13.31 -6.03
N GLU A 183 15.21 -12.54 -7.11
CA GLU A 183 15.96 -11.28 -7.27
C GLU A 183 15.26 -10.25 -6.38
N GLU A 184 15.88 -9.90 -5.25
CA GLU A 184 15.37 -8.86 -4.34
C GLU A 184 15.52 -7.50 -5.02
N LYS A 185 14.39 -6.86 -5.34
CA LYS A 185 14.37 -5.50 -5.86
C LYS A 185 14.79 -4.53 -4.75
N ASN A 186 15.55 -3.50 -5.11
CA ASN A 186 15.85 -2.41 -4.17
C ASN A 186 14.82 -1.27 -4.28
N PHE A 187 14.80 -0.39 -3.28
CA PHE A 187 13.88 0.75 -3.21
C PHE A 187 13.90 1.63 -4.47
N PHE A 188 15.07 1.88 -5.05
CA PHE A 188 15.22 2.78 -6.19
C PHE A 188 14.84 2.13 -7.53
N GLU A 189 14.91 0.81 -7.64
CA GLU A 189 14.42 0.05 -8.80
C GLU A 189 12.91 0.19 -9.00
N TRP A 190 12.16 0.54 -7.94
CA TRP A 190 10.74 0.88 -8.05
C TRP A 190 10.48 2.06 -9.00
N PHE A 191 11.44 3.00 -9.14
CA PHE A 191 11.33 4.11 -10.11
C PHE A 191 11.63 3.68 -11.56
N GLU A 192 12.28 2.54 -11.78
CA GLU A 192 12.60 2.07 -13.13
C GLU A 192 11.50 1.14 -13.69
N ASP A 193 10.82 0.38 -12.83
CA ASP A 193 9.80 -0.58 -13.23
C ASP A 193 8.37 -0.03 -13.05
N ASN A 194 7.80 0.44 -14.17
CA ASN A 194 6.47 1.07 -14.19
C ASN A 194 5.33 0.09 -14.50
N GLU A 195 5.62 -1.18 -14.78
CA GLU A 195 4.63 -2.21 -15.16
C GLU A 195 4.48 -3.34 -14.11
N ASP A 196 5.25 -3.28 -13.01
CA ASP A 196 5.21 -4.32 -11.98
C ASP A 196 4.02 -4.15 -11.02
N PHE A 197 3.31 -5.24 -10.75
CA PHE A 197 2.26 -5.33 -9.74
C PHE A 197 2.77 -4.95 -8.34
N LEU A 198 4.02 -5.31 -8.01
CA LEU A 198 4.63 -4.88 -6.75
C LEU A 198 4.75 -3.35 -6.69
N GLY A 199 4.89 -2.68 -7.83
CA GLY A 199 4.95 -1.23 -7.91
C GLY A 199 3.65 -0.53 -7.50
N GLU A 200 2.50 -1.13 -7.82
CA GLU A 200 1.18 -0.63 -7.38
C GLU A 200 1.00 -0.82 -5.87
N VAL A 201 1.35 -1.99 -5.34
CA VAL A 201 1.28 -2.28 -3.90
C VAL A 201 2.11 -1.27 -3.11
N LEU A 202 3.37 -1.04 -3.51
CA LEU A 202 4.24 -0.09 -2.85
C LEU A 202 3.69 1.34 -2.90
N ALA A 203 3.14 1.77 -4.05
CA ALA A 203 2.54 3.09 -4.18
C ALA A 203 1.36 3.28 -3.20
N GLU A 204 0.51 2.27 -3.08
CA GLU A 204 -0.59 2.30 -2.12
C GLU A 204 -0.11 2.24 -0.67
N THR A 205 0.92 1.46 -0.35
CA THR A 205 1.54 1.43 0.99
C THR A 205 2.08 2.82 1.37
N PHE A 206 2.82 3.49 0.49
CA PHE A 206 3.30 4.85 0.73
C PHE A 206 2.16 5.83 0.97
N ARG A 207 1.07 5.73 0.21
CA ARG A 207 -0.06 6.66 0.24
C ARG A 207 -1.00 6.45 1.43
N THR A 208 -1.36 5.19 1.69
CA THR A 208 -2.47 4.82 2.60
C THR A 208 -1.99 4.43 4.00
N GLU A 209 -0.75 3.96 4.13
CA GLU A 209 -0.17 3.57 5.42
C GLU A 209 0.83 4.64 5.88
N ILE A 210 1.97 4.77 5.18
CA ILE A 210 3.11 5.57 5.65
C ILE A 210 2.77 7.05 5.67
N TRP A 211 2.18 7.59 4.60
CA TRP A 211 1.82 9.00 4.54
C TRP A 211 0.70 9.35 5.52
N GLN A 212 -0.25 8.45 5.79
CA GLN A 212 -1.32 8.75 6.75
C GLN A 212 -0.77 8.84 8.17
N ASN A 213 0.09 7.90 8.58
CA ASN A 213 0.67 7.92 9.92
C ASN A 213 2.10 7.33 9.98
N PRO A 214 3.16 8.15 9.83
CA PRO A 214 4.53 7.67 9.86
C PRO A 214 5.10 7.45 11.28
N VAL A 215 4.43 7.99 12.31
CA VAL A 215 4.97 8.04 13.69
C VAL A 215 5.21 6.66 14.31
N PRO A 216 4.32 5.66 14.17
CA PRO A 216 4.54 4.33 14.73
C PRO A 216 5.84 3.70 14.22
N TYR A 217 6.09 3.75 12.91
CA TYR A 217 7.29 3.17 12.31
C TYR A 217 8.57 3.88 12.76
N PHE A 218 8.51 5.20 12.92
CA PHE A 218 9.63 5.96 13.50
C PHE A 218 9.94 5.53 14.94
N LYS A 219 8.91 5.38 15.78
CA LYS A 219 9.06 4.93 17.17
C LYS A 219 9.63 3.52 17.26
N THR A 220 9.14 2.60 16.43
CA THR A 220 9.69 1.25 16.32
C THR A 220 11.17 1.30 15.96
N GLY A 221 11.57 2.17 15.03
CA GLY A 221 12.98 2.35 14.69
C GLY A 221 13.83 2.83 15.86
N LEU A 222 13.36 3.79 16.65
CA LEU A 222 14.08 4.25 17.84
C LEU A 222 14.24 3.12 18.87
N MET A 223 13.17 2.38 19.15
CA MET A 223 13.22 1.26 20.10
C MET A 223 14.22 0.18 19.67
N ILE A 224 14.25 -0.17 18.38
CA ILE A 224 15.19 -1.18 17.88
C ILE A 224 16.63 -0.68 17.96
N GLN A 225 16.88 0.59 17.63
CA GLN A 225 18.22 1.19 17.73
C GLN A 225 18.72 1.23 19.17
N GLU A 226 17.87 1.57 20.14
CA GLU A 226 18.22 1.54 21.57
C GLU A 226 18.63 0.13 22.02
N ILE A 227 17.88 -0.90 21.61
CA ILE A 227 18.20 -2.31 21.92
C ILE A 227 19.52 -2.74 21.28
N GLU A 228 19.78 -2.36 20.02
CA GLU A 228 21.03 -2.70 19.32
C GLU A 228 22.25 -2.02 19.97
N GLU A 229 22.11 -0.77 20.42
CA GLU A 229 23.15 -0.05 21.16
C GLU A 229 23.46 -0.72 22.50
N ASP A 230 22.43 -1.15 23.25
CA ASP A 230 22.61 -1.84 24.53
C ASP A 230 23.35 -3.18 24.35
N ILE A 231 23.00 -3.98 23.34
CA ILE A 231 23.66 -5.27 23.06
C ILE A 231 25.14 -5.07 22.68
N THR A 232 25.44 -4.08 21.84
CA THR A 232 26.84 -3.83 21.40
C THR A 232 27.70 -3.21 22.50
N SER A 233 27.09 -2.61 23.52
CA SER A 233 27.80 -1.99 24.64
C SER A 233 28.24 -2.97 25.74
N ASP A 234 27.72 -4.21 25.75
CA ASP A 234 28.05 -5.25 26.75
C ASP A 234 29.21 -6.17 26.32
N GLU A 235 29.64 -6.16 25.05
CA GLU A 235 30.79 -6.98 24.57
C GLU A 235 32.18 -6.42 24.99
N GLY A 236 32.22 -5.47 25.94
CA GLY A 236 33.45 -4.81 26.40
C GLY A 236 33.96 -5.22 27.79
N ARG A 237 33.31 -6.16 28.50
CA ARG A 237 33.81 -6.67 29.79
C ARG A 237 34.56 -7.98 29.62
N ASP A 238 35.82 -7.85 29.21
CA ASP A 238 36.85 -8.86 29.44
C ASP A 238 37.18 -8.89 30.93
N ASP A 239 36.60 -9.85 31.65
CA ASP A 239 37.19 -10.39 32.87
C ASP A 239 37.03 -11.92 32.83
N HIS A 240 38.16 -12.58 32.61
CA HIS A 240 38.42 -13.99 32.85
C HIS A 240 37.75 -14.51 34.15
N ASP A 241 36.86 -15.49 34.04
CA ASP A 241 37.10 -16.87 34.50
C ASP A 241 35.88 -17.75 34.21
N GLY A 242 36.14 -18.95 33.69
CA GLY A 242 35.11 -19.83 33.17
C GLY A 242 34.27 -20.54 34.22
N ASP A 243 33.00 -20.75 33.89
CA ASP A 243 32.38 -22.08 33.96
C ASP A 243 31.14 -22.09 33.04
N SER A 244 30.93 -23.24 32.42
CA SER A 244 29.83 -23.53 31.51
C SER A 244 28.55 -23.69 32.32
N THR A 245 27.43 -23.09 31.89
CA THR A 245 26.12 -23.77 31.91
C THR A 245 25.17 -23.06 30.96
N ASP A 246 24.58 -23.86 30.07
CA ASP A 246 23.43 -23.50 29.25
C ASP A 246 22.28 -23.00 30.14
N ASP A 247 21.78 -21.79 29.90
CA ASP A 247 20.42 -21.44 30.29
C ASP A 247 19.77 -20.62 29.17
N TYR A 248 18.75 -21.22 28.56
CA TYR A 248 17.92 -20.57 27.57
C TYR A 248 16.88 -19.77 28.34
N ASP A 249 17.17 -18.50 28.62
CA ASP A 249 16.18 -17.64 29.26
C ASP A 249 15.04 -17.32 28.28
N TYR A 250 13.90 -17.89 28.63
CA TYR A 250 12.60 -17.74 28.03
C TYR A 250 12.23 -16.25 28.03
N VAL A 251 12.06 -15.67 26.84
CA VAL A 251 11.46 -14.34 26.68
C VAL A 251 10.11 -14.37 27.39
N ASP A 252 9.94 -13.53 28.42
CA ASP A 252 8.76 -13.53 29.27
C ASP A 252 7.53 -13.16 28.42
N ASP A 253 6.73 -14.18 28.08
CA ASP A 253 5.53 -14.12 27.25
C ASP A 253 4.47 -13.20 27.86
N ASP A 254 4.62 -12.81 29.13
CA ASP A 254 3.77 -11.84 29.80
C ASP A 254 4.07 -10.39 29.40
N VAL A 255 5.32 -10.05 29.05
CA VAL A 255 5.68 -8.70 28.53
C VAL A 255 5.11 -8.47 27.13
N LEU A 256 5.13 -9.51 26.28
CA LEU A 256 4.54 -9.47 24.94
C LEU A 256 3.01 -9.39 25.01
N LYS A 257 2.38 -10.05 25.99
CA LYS A 257 0.93 -9.96 26.23
C LYS A 257 0.51 -8.60 26.78
N GLU A 258 1.32 -7.97 27.62
CA GLU A 258 1.04 -6.65 28.17
C GLU A 258 1.09 -5.57 27.07
N LEU A 259 2.07 -5.65 26.17
CA LEU A 259 2.16 -4.80 24.97
C LEU A 259 1.00 -4.99 23.98
N LEU A 260 0.51 -6.21 23.77
CA LEU A 260 -0.67 -6.47 22.92
C LEU A 260 -1.97 -5.96 23.54
N LYS A 261 -2.02 -5.87 24.88
CA LYS A 261 -3.18 -5.35 25.61
C LYS A 261 -3.30 -3.83 25.50
N GLU A 262 -2.18 -3.11 25.58
CA GLU A 262 -2.17 -1.65 25.43
C GLU A 262 -2.58 -1.18 24.02
N VAL A 263 -2.29 -1.98 22.98
CA VAL A 263 -2.75 -1.70 21.62
C VAL A 263 -4.26 -1.95 21.47
N ALA A 264 -4.80 -2.97 22.13
CA ALA A 264 -6.23 -3.30 22.11
C ALA A 264 -7.09 -2.31 22.92
N ASP A 265 -6.55 -1.75 24.01
CA ASP A 265 -7.27 -0.80 24.86
C ASP A 265 -7.27 0.64 24.30
N SER A 266 -6.44 0.94 23.28
CA SER A 266 -6.48 2.25 22.60
C SER A 266 -7.62 2.41 21.58
N ASP A 267 -8.28 1.30 21.23
CA ASP A 267 -9.37 1.26 20.22
C ASP A 267 -10.77 1.25 20.85
N ASN A 268 -10.89 1.44 22.17
CA ASN A 268 -12.17 1.45 22.88
C ASN A 268 -12.47 2.80 23.54
N SER A 269 -12.64 3.82 22.70
CA SER A 269 -13.43 5.02 23.02
C SER A 269 -14.72 4.95 22.22
N SER A 270 -15.75 4.41 22.85
CA SER A 270 -17.15 4.42 22.40
C SER A 270 -17.67 5.84 22.17
N ASP A 271 -18.41 6.05 21.08
CA ASP A 271 -19.80 6.54 21.10
C ASP A 271 -20.25 6.93 19.69
N ASP A 272 -21.01 6.03 19.03
CA ASP A 272 -22.21 6.42 18.27
C ASP A 272 -23.11 5.20 18.03
N GLU A 273 -23.69 4.68 19.11
CA GLU A 273 -24.97 3.99 19.00
C GLU A 273 -26.07 5.03 18.80
N ASN A 274 -26.47 5.25 17.55
CA ASN A 274 -27.86 5.46 17.10
C ASN A 274 -27.87 6.17 15.73
N LEU A 275 -27.91 5.41 14.63
CA LEU A 275 -28.54 5.93 13.40
C LEU A 275 -28.96 4.85 12.40
N PHE A 276 -29.74 3.87 12.87
CA PHE A 276 -30.66 3.15 11.97
C PHE A 276 -32.02 3.08 12.64
N ASP A 277 -32.72 4.20 12.61
CA ASP A 277 -34.19 4.20 12.64
C ASP A 277 -34.69 5.23 11.61
N PHE A 278 -35.61 4.73 10.76
CA PHE A 278 -36.31 5.32 9.60
C PHE A 278 -35.70 5.17 8.21
#